data_AF-Q960C8-F1
#
_entry.id   AF-Q960C8-F1
#
_cell.length_a   1.000
_cell.length_b   1.000
_cell.length_c   1.000
_cell.angle_alpha   90.00
_cell.angle_beta   90.00
_cell.angle_gamma   90.00
#
_symmetry.space_group_name_H-M   'P 1'
#
loop_
_entity.id
_entity.type
_entity.pdbx_description
1 polymer ?
#
loop_
_entity_poly.entity_id
_entity_poly.type
_entity_poly.pdbx_seq_one_letter_code
_entity_poly.pdbx_strand_id
1 'polypeptide(L)'
;MTILQDNDPKLMNKRKLLGLEANSPNLSAVLLEAKKDADQMEQSLQQLQLKRQKAQLRFEILFENYCGLVHFEALEILSKESRLKLDTLLDAVSGNARAELQETINEVKELIELEDLDVESEGDYEAEELSERLAATIKDAELGIQFDDIANHWTQSLSWLTSEEATAADLEQAYAKSIHALSEACALEMCKLHKIAELLLVKPHHSTANEVDGVVNLCQQFNGHLQGLSHRFAAVLSGKSETEESKGRVSTFFSEMLSAVQFIEKAYKLFTPILQMGAV
;
A
#
# COMPACT_ATOMS: atom_id res chain seq x y z
N MET A 1 76.69 11.57 39.52
CA MET A 1 75.44 11.35 38.78
C MET A 1 75.76 10.47 37.59
N THR A 2 75.29 9.23 37.58
CA THR A 2 75.48 8.30 36.45
C THR A 2 74.36 8.56 35.44
N ILE A 3 74.69 9.19 34.31
CA ILE A 3 73.75 9.46 33.24
C ILE A 3 73.56 8.14 32.47
N LEU A 4 72.36 7.59 32.51
CA LEU A 4 71.99 6.40 31.74
C LEU A 4 72.02 6.75 30.24
N GLN A 5 72.84 6.03 29.48
CA GLN A 5 72.92 6.16 28.02
C GLN A 5 71.84 5.25 27.39
N ASP A 6 71.16 5.73 26.34
CA ASP A 6 70.04 5.01 25.70
C ASP A 6 70.38 3.61 25.17
N ASN A 7 71.66 3.30 24.96
CA ASN A 7 72.17 2.01 24.49
C ASN A 7 72.58 1.03 25.61
N ASP A 8 72.18 1.27 26.86
CA ASP A 8 72.43 0.32 27.95
C ASP A 8 71.68 -1.01 27.70
N PRO A 9 72.37 -2.17 27.65
CA PRO A 9 71.75 -3.48 27.42
C PRO A 9 70.63 -3.82 28.40
N LYS A 10 70.73 -3.38 29.67
CA LYS A 10 69.70 -3.61 30.69
C LYS A 10 68.46 -2.75 30.46
N LEU A 11 68.63 -1.52 29.95
CA LEU A 11 67.52 -0.63 29.59
C LEU A 11 66.81 -1.14 28.33
N MET A 12 67.56 -1.63 27.33
CA MET A 12 67.01 -2.25 26.13
C MET A 12 66.22 -3.53 26.46
N ASN A 13 66.76 -4.42 27.30
CA ASN A 13 66.05 -5.62 27.73
C ASN A 13 64.77 -5.28 28.52
N LYS A 14 64.78 -4.23 29.34
CA LYS A 14 63.56 -3.74 30.01
C LYS A 14 62.55 -3.14 29.05
N ARG A 15 62.99 -2.33 28.07
CA ARG A 15 62.13 -1.79 27.00
C ARG A 15 61.48 -2.94 26.21
N LYS A 16 62.25 -3.97 25.86
CA LYS A 16 61.77 -5.17 25.17
C LYS A 16 60.82 -6.01 26.02
N LEU A 17 61.12 -6.22 27.30
CA LEU A 17 60.24 -6.93 28.25
C LEU A 17 58.91 -6.20 28.48
N LEU A 18 58.93 -4.86 28.43
CA LEU A 18 57.74 -4.00 28.55
C LEU A 18 57.04 -3.75 27.21
N GLY A 19 57.52 -4.31 26.10
CA GLY A 19 56.94 -4.11 24.76
C GLY A 19 57.07 -2.68 24.22
N LEU A 20 57.98 -1.88 24.78
CA LEU A 20 58.26 -0.48 24.41
C LEU A 20 59.38 -0.41 23.37
N GLU A 21 59.28 -1.18 22.29
CA GLU A 21 60.23 -1.08 21.17
C GLU A 21 59.92 0.20 20.37
N ALA A 22 60.96 0.88 19.87
CA ALA A 22 60.80 2.14 19.15
C ALA A 22 59.93 2.04 17.87
N ASN A 23 59.60 0.81 17.44
CA ASN A 23 58.84 0.51 16.23
C ASN A 23 57.56 -0.31 16.49
N SER A 24 57.18 -0.57 17.75
CA SER A 24 55.90 -1.21 18.05
C SER A 24 54.77 -0.19 17.90
N PRO A 25 53.66 -0.51 17.21
CA PRO A 25 52.56 0.42 17.05
C PRO A 25 52.04 0.81 18.44
N ASN A 26 51.98 2.12 18.69
CA ASN A 26 51.51 2.65 19.95
C ASN A 26 50.09 2.13 20.19
N LEU A 27 49.87 1.41 21.29
CA LEU A 27 48.57 0.83 21.63
C LEU A 27 47.45 1.89 21.57
N SER A 28 47.74 3.13 21.99
CA SER A 28 46.76 4.22 21.89
C SER A 28 46.40 4.59 20.44
N ALA A 29 47.35 4.50 19.50
CA ALA A 29 47.08 4.72 18.08
C ALA A 29 46.24 3.58 17.48
N VAL A 30 46.57 2.32 17.82
CA VAL A 30 45.81 1.14 17.38
C VAL A 30 44.39 1.16 17.93
N LEU A 31 44.21 1.50 19.21
CA LEU A 31 42.89 1.61 19.82
C LEU A 31 42.09 2.79 19.26
N LEU A 32 42.74 3.90 18.90
CA LEU A 32 42.07 5.04 18.29
C LEU A 32 41.63 4.74 16.85
N GLU A 33 42.46 4.02 16.09
CA GLU A 33 42.10 3.51 14.76
C GLU A 33 40.96 2.50 14.83
N ALA A 34 41.05 1.50 15.72
CA ALA A 34 39.98 0.53 15.94
C ALA A 34 38.67 1.17 16.40
N LYS A 35 38.74 2.21 17.25
CA LYS A 35 37.56 3.00 17.64
C LYS A 35 36.96 3.74 16.45
N LYS A 36 37.79 4.39 15.63
CA LYS A 36 37.34 5.12 14.45
C LYS A 36 36.68 4.18 13.44
N ASP A 37 37.24 2.99 13.22
CA ASP A 37 36.67 1.99 12.32
C ASP A 37 35.33 1.45 12.85
N ALA A 38 35.22 1.23 14.17
CA ALA A 38 33.96 0.85 14.82
C ALA A 38 32.88 1.93 14.67
N ASP A 39 33.22 3.20 14.95
CA ASP A 39 32.30 4.35 14.81
C ASP A 39 31.83 4.50 13.35
N GLN A 40 32.72 4.32 12.37
CA GLN A 40 32.38 4.36 10.94
C GLN A 40 31.47 3.20 10.53
N MET A 41 31.74 2.00 11.02
CA MET A 41 30.90 0.83 10.75
C MET A 41 29.50 1.00 11.34
N GLU A 42 29.39 1.53 12.56
CA GLU A 42 28.10 1.81 13.20
C GLU A 42 27.31 2.86 12.41
N GLN A 43 27.93 3.96 12.00
CA GLN A 43 27.30 4.98 11.16
C GLN A 43 26.83 4.39 9.82
N SER A 44 27.64 3.55 9.18
CA SER A 44 27.25 2.87 7.94
C SER A 44 26.05 1.94 8.13
N LEU A 45 26.02 1.19 9.24
CA LEU A 45 24.89 0.30 9.56
C LEU A 45 23.61 1.10 9.82
N GLN A 46 23.69 2.20 10.58
CA GLN A 46 22.55 3.08 10.82
C GLN A 46 22.02 3.69 9.51
N GLN A 47 22.89 4.13 8.60
CA GLN A 47 22.47 4.64 7.29
C GLN A 47 21.79 3.57 6.44
N LEU A 48 22.31 2.33 6.44
CA LEU A 48 21.69 1.21 5.75
C LEU A 48 20.30 0.88 6.33
N GLN A 49 20.16 0.90 7.65
CA GLN A 49 18.88 0.69 8.33
C GLN A 49 17.86 1.78 7.97
N LEU A 50 18.27 3.06 7.97
CA LEU A 50 17.40 4.16 7.58
C LEU A 50 16.96 4.06 6.11
N LYS A 51 17.88 3.73 5.21
CA LYS A 51 17.54 3.48 3.80
C LYS A 51 16.56 2.32 3.65
N ARG A 52 16.73 1.26 4.44
CA ARG A 52 15.81 0.10 4.45
C ARG A 52 14.42 0.49 4.94
N GLN A 53 14.32 1.26 6.02
CA GLN A 53 13.04 1.77 6.52
C GLN A 53 12.35 2.66 5.49
N LYS A 54 13.08 3.60 4.87
CA LYS A 54 12.52 4.45 3.81
C LYS A 54 12.07 3.63 2.60
N ALA A 55 12.81 2.59 2.23
CA ALA A 55 12.43 1.70 1.13
C ALA A 55 11.15 0.90 1.42
N GLN A 56 10.79 0.70 2.69
CA GLN A 56 9.53 0.06 3.12
C GLN A 56 8.33 1.02 3.05
N LEU A 57 8.55 2.33 2.94
CA LEU A 57 7.50 3.35 2.81
C LEU A 57 7.10 3.59 1.34
N ARG A 58 6.77 2.51 0.65
CA ARG A 58 6.20 2.50 -0.71
C ARG A 58 4.86 1.80 -0.66
N PHE A 59 3.90 2.29 -1.43
CA PHE A 59 2.54 1.75 -1.44
C PHE A 59 2.55 0.25 -1.68
N GLU A 60 3.25 -0.23 -2.72
CA GLU A 60 3.26 -1.65 -3.10
C GLU A 60 3.67 -2.59 -1.94
N ILE A 61 4.69 -2.20 -1.16
CA ILE A 61 5.18 -3.00 -0.03
C ILE A 61 4.18 -2.99 1.11
N LEU A 62 3.63 -1.82 1.43
CA LEU A 62 2.66 -1.69 2.51
C LEU A 62 1.35 -2.37 2.16
N PHE A 63 0.90 -2.24 0.92
CA PHE A 63 -0.25 -2.95 0.37
C PHE A 63 -0.10 -4.46 0.51
N GLU A 64 1.08 -5.02 0.22
CA GLU A 64 1.41 -6.42 0.50
C GLU A 64 1.34 -6.74 2.01
N ASN A 65 1.95 -5.89 2.87
CA ASN A 65 1.94 -6.09 4.32
C ASN A 65 0.53 -6.04 4.93
N TYR A 66 -0.38 -5.26 4.36
CA TYR A 66 -1.79 -5.21 4.72
C TYR A 66 -2.64 -6.28 4.01
N CYS A 67 -2.01 -7.29 3.41
CA CYS A 67 -2.64 -8.40 2.69
C CYS A 67 -3.45 -8.00 1.45
N GLY A 68 -3.34 -6.76 0.96
CA GLY A 68 -4.08 -6.28 -0.20
C GLY A 68 -3.77 -7.09 -1.47
N LEU A 69 -2.51 -7.45 -1.68
CA LEU A 69 -2.10 -8.26 -2.84
C LEU A 69 -2.72 -9.66 -2.82
N VAL A 70 -2.87 -10.27 -1.63
CA VAL A 70 -3.49 -11.59 -1.49
C VAL A 70 -4.96 -11.55 -1.90
N HIS A 71 -5.69 -10.50 -1.52
CA HIS A 71 -7.08 -10.31 -1.94
C HIS A 71 -7.19 -10.07 -3.45
N PHE A 72 -6.27 -9.28 -4.02
CA PHE A 72 -6.23 -9.04 -5.46
C PHE A 72 -5.96 -10.33 -6.25
N GLU A 73 -4.97 -11.13 -5.85
CA GLU A 73 -4.66 -12.42 -6.49
C GLU A 73 -5.81 -13.42 -6.35
N ALA A 74 -6.49 -13.45 -5.20
CA ALA A 74 -7.67 -14.28 -5.02
C ALA A 74 -8.81 -13.87 -5.95
N LEU A 75 -9.05 -12.56 -6.13
CA LEU A 75 -10.00 -12.04 -7.10
C LEU A 75 -9.60 -12.42 -8.55
N GLU A 76 -8.31 -12.37 -8.89
CA GLU A 76 -7.82 -12.84 -10.19
C GLU A 76 -8.10 -14.34 -10.42
N ILE A 77 -7.97 -15.17 -9.38
CA ILE A 77 -8.28 -16.59 -9.45
C ILE A 77 -9.78 -16.79 -9.71
N LEU A 78 -10.65 -16.11 -8.96
CA LEU A 78 -12.11 -16.18 -9.18
C LEU A 78 -12.48 -15.74 -10.59
N SER A 79 -11.88 -14.65 -11.08
CA SER A 79 -12.09 -14.14 -12.43
C SER A 79 -11.68 -15.16 -13.51
N LYS A 80 -10.51 -15.79 -13.35
CA LYS A 80 -10.02 -16.84 -14.26
C LYS A 80 -10.90 -18.08 -14.23
N GLU A 81 -11.34 -18.50 -13.04
CA GLU A 81 -12.23 -19.66 -12.88
C GLU A 81 -13.58 -19.42 -13.55
N SER A 82 -14.19 -18.25 -13.33
CA SER A 82 -15.45 -17.86 -13.98
C SER A 82 -15.32 -17.83 -15.50
N ARG A 83 -14.20 -17.31 -16.04
CA ARG A 83 -13.94 -17.34 -17.48
C ARG A 83 -13.89 -18.76 -18.03
N LEU A 84 -13.17 -19.67 -17.38
CA LEU A 84 -13.09 -21.07 -17.81
C LEU A 84 -14.45 -21.77 -17.78
N LYS A 85 -15.30 -21.43 -16.80
CA LYS A 85 -16.68 -21.94 -16.73
C LYS A 85 -17.53 -21.41 -17.90
N LEU A 86 -17.45 -20.11 -18.21
CA LEU A 86 -18.13 -19.52 -19.36
C LEU A 86 -17.70 -20.17 -20.69
N ASP A 87 -16.39 -20.38 -20.88
CA ASP A 87 -15.87 -21.06 -22.07
C ASP A 87 -16.43 -22.49 -22.19
N THR A 88 -16.49 -23.22 -21.07
CA THR A 88 -17.07 -24.57 -21.02
C THR A 88 -18.56 -24.56 -21.39
N LEU A 89 -19.32 -23.57 -20.93
CA LEU A 89 -20.74 -23.40 -21.27
C LEU A 89 -20.92 -23.07 -22.76
N LEU A 90 -20.10 -22.18 -23.31
CA LEU A 90 -20.12 -21.82 -24.73
C LEU A 90 -19.80 -23.02 -25.64
N ASP A 91 -18.92 -23.92 -25.21
CA ASP A 91 -18.58 -25.13 -25.96
C ASP A 91 -19.64 -26.23 -25.84
N ALA A 92 -20.40 -26.27 -24.74
CA ALA A 92 -21.49 -27.21 -24.55
C ALA A 92 -22.74 -26.88 -25.39
N VAL A 93 -22.89 -25.62 -25.81
CA VAL A 93 -24.05 -25.13 -26.56
C VAL A 93 -23.70 -24.89 -28.04
N SER A 94 -24.67 -25.05 -28.95
CA SER A 94 -24.46 -24.85 -30.39
C SER A 94 -25.65 -24.17 -31.07
N GLY A 95 -25.44 -23.63 -32.27
CA GLY A 95 -26.48 -22.95 -33.05
C GLY A 95 -26.95 -21.65 -32.41
N ASN A 96 -28.25 -21.39 -32.45
CA ASN A 96 -28.85 -20.14 -31.97
C ASN A 96 -28.60 -19.89 -30.47
N ALA A 97 -28.68 -20.94 -29.64
CA ALA A 97 -28.46 -20.81 -28.21
C ALA A 97 -27.02 -20.37 -27.88
N ARG A 98 -26.02 -20.72 -28.71
CA ARG A 98 -24.65 -20.22 -28.56
C ARG A 98 -24.55 -18.74 -28.96
N ALA A 99 -25.29 -18.33 -29.98
CA ALA A 99 -25.31 -16.93 -30.41
C ALA A 99 -25.96 -16.02 -29.36
N GLU A 100 -27.10 -16.43 -28.80
CA GLU A 100 -27.80 -15.73 -27.71
C GLU A 100 -26.91 -15.61 -26.46
N LEU A 101 -26.28 -16.72 -26.04
CA LEU A 101 -25.36 -16.70 -24.90
C LEU A 101 -24.16 -15.75 -25.13
N GLN A 102 -23.57 -15.78 -26.33
CA GLN A 102 -22.46 -14.89 -26.67
C GLN A 102 -22.89 -13.43 -26.69
N GLU A 103 -24.11 -13.13 -27.14
CA GLU A 103 -24.69 -11.78 -27.13
C GLU A 103 -24.83 -11.27 -25.70
N THR A 104 -25.45 -12.05 -24.80
CA THR A 104 -25.58 -11.69 -23.38
C THR A 104 -24.21 -11.47 -22.70
N ILE A 105 -23.22 -12.34 -22.97
CA ILE A 105 -21.85 -12.17 -22.45
C ILE A 105 -21.23 -10.85 -22.93
N ASN A 106 -21.46 -10.48 -24.19
CA ASN A 106 -20.95 -9.24 -24.77
C ASN A 106 -21.65 -8.01 -24.21
N GLU A 107 -22.97 -8.04 -24.02
CA GLU A 107 -23.73 -6.94 -23.41
C GLU A 107 -23.19 -6.60 -22.02
N VAL A 108 -22.99 -7.60 -21.14
CA VAL A 108 -22.41 -7.39 -19.81
C VAL A 108 -21.00 -6.81 -19.88
N LYS A 109 -20.20 -7.25 -20.85
CA LYS A 109 -18.85 -6.72 -21.06
C LYS A 109 -18.88 -5.26 -21.47
N GLU A 110 -19.77 -4.88 -22.39
CA GLU A 110 -19.92 -3.49 -22.84
C GLU A 110 -20.32 -2.58 -21.68
N LEU A 111 -21.26 -2.99 -20.83
CA LEU A 111 -21.65 -2.21 -19.64
C LEU A 111 -20.45 -1.91 -18.71
N ILE A 112 -19.51 -2.86 -18.58
CA ILE A 112 -18.31 -2.71 -17.73
C ILE A 112 -17.19 -1.92 -18.42
N GLU A 113 -17.14 -1.92 -19.75
CA GLU A 113 -16.12 -1.19 -20.51
C GLU A 113 -16.48 0.28 -20.75
N LEU A 114 -17.77 0.63 -20.71
CA LEU A 114 -18.26 1.99 -20.94
C LEU A 114 -18.08 2.94 -19.75
N GLU A 115 -17.99 2.40 -18.54
CA GLU A 115 -17.94 3.19 -17.31
C GLU A 115 -16.52 3.67 -16.99
N ASP A 116 -16.43 4.96 -16.64
CA ASP A 116 -15.22 5.59 -16.14
C ASP A 116 -15.23 5.55 -14.61
N LEU A 117 -14.08 5.21 -14.02
CA LEU A 117 -13.91 5.16 -12.56
C LEU A 117 -13.24 6.42 -12.01
N ASP A 118 -12.89 7.39 -12.87
CA ASP A 118 -12.35 8.67 -12.45
C ASP A 118 -13.41 9.50 -11.72
N VAL A 119 -13.19 9.66 -10.41
CA VAL A 119 -14.00 10.51 -9.53
C VAL A 119 -13.09 11.40 -8.73
N GLU A 120 -13.31 12.71 -8.79
CA GLU A 120 -12.61 13.66 -7.93
C GLU A 120 -13.30 13.77 -6.57
N SER A 121 -12.50 13.70 -5.49
CA SER A 121 -13.00 13.83 -4.13
C SER A 121 -11.94 14.46 -3.23
N GLU A 122 -12.35 15.50 -2.50
CA GLU A 122 -11.53 16.24 -1.53
C GLU A 122 -11.56 15.59 -0.13
N GLY A 123 -12.41 14.56 0.08
CA GLY A 123 -12.51 13.90 1.38
C GLY A 123 -13.28 14.69 2.44
N ASP A 124 -14.15 15.61 2.02
CA ASP A 124 -14.96 16.43 2.92
C ASP A 124 -16.28 15.73 3.32
N TYR A 125 -16.15 14.58 3.99
CA TYR A 125 -17.27 13.81 4.51
C TYR A 125 -16.89 13.07 5.79
N GLU A 126 -17.89 12.80 6.63
CA GLU A 126 -17.74 12.06 7.88
C GLU A 126 -17.73 10.54 7.65
N ALA A 127 -17.31 9.77 8.66
CA ALA A 127 -17.26 8.31 8.54
C ALA A 127 -18.61 7.62 8.44
N GLU A 128 -19.64 8.18 9.08
CA GLU A 128 -21.01 7.71 8.92
C GLU A 128 -21.49 7.90 7.47
N GLU A 129 -21.21 9.07 6.88
CA GLU A 129 -21.55 9.37 5.49
C GLU A 129 -20.84 8.44 4.50
N LEU A 130 -19.54 8.16 4.72
CA LEU A 130 -18.79 7.19 3.91
C LEU A 130 -19.45 5.81 3.98
N SER A 131 -19.77 5.32 5.18
CA SER A 131 -20.36 3.99 5.38
C SER A 131 -21.72 3.89 4.69
N GLU A 132 -22.58 4.89 4.88
CA GLU A 132 -23.90 4.96 4.24
C GLU A 132 -23.81 4.99 2.72
N ARG A 133 -22.88 5.79 2.18
CA ARG A 133 -22.64 5.90 0.73
C ARG A 133 -22.19 4.57 0.14
N LEU A 134 -21.22 3.90 0.76
CA LEU A 134 -20.73 2.59 0.31
C LEU A 134 -21.85 1.54 0.40
N ALA A 135 -22.60 1.49 1.51
CA ALA A 135 -23.72 0.57 1.66
C ALA A 135 -24.83 0.82 0.62
N ALA A 136 -25.10 2.08 0.28
CA ALA A 136 -26.09 2.44 -0.72
C ALA A 136 -25.73 1.94 -2.11
N THR A 137 -24.44 2.00 -2.52
CA THR A 137 -24.02 1.55 -3.85
C THR A 137 -24.32 0.08 -4.13
N ILE A 138 -24.17 -0.80 -3.13
CA ILE A 138 -24.32 -2.25 -3.32
C ILE A 138 -25.67 -2.79 -2.81
N LYS A 139 -26.56 -1.89 -2.35
CA LYS A 139 -27.84 -2.27 -1.73
C LYS A 139 -28.71 -3.10 -2.66
N ASP A 140 -28.85 -2.65 -3.91
CA ASP A 140 -29.71 -3.29 -4.92
C ASP A 140 -29.11 -4.58 -5.49
N ALA A 141 -27.83 -4.84 -5.21
CA ALA A 141 -27.19 -6.13 -5.47
C ALA A 141 -27.49 -7.17 -4.37
N GLU A 142 -28.10 -6.78 -3.25
CA GLU A 142 -28.60 -7.67 -2.18
C GLU A 142 -27.54 -8.60 -1.56
N LEU A 143 -26.28 -8.15 -1.46
CA LEU A 143 -25.17 -8.98 -0.96
C LEU A 143 -25.02 -8.99 0.57
N GLY A 144 -25.67 -8.05 1.28
CA GLY A 144 -25.62 -7.96 2.75
C GLY A 144 -24.25 -7.56 3.32
N ILE A 145 -23.42 -6.88 2.53
CA ILE A 145 -22.05 -6.50 2.92
C ILE A 145 -22.05 -5.23 3.77
N GLN A 146 -21.16 -5.20 4.76
CA GLN A 146 -20.90 -4.05 5.62
C GLN A 146 -19.49 -3.49 5.35
N PHE A 147 -19.35 -2.18 5.52
CA PHE A 147 -18.12 -1.43 5.26
C PHE A 147 -17.50 -0.83 6.53
N ASP A 148 -17.83 -1.39 7.70
CA ASP A 148 -17.38 -0.90 9.01
C ASP A 148 -15.85 -0.78 9.11
N ASP A 149 -15.10 -1.72 8.54
CA ASP A 149 -13.63 -1.70 8.58
C ASP A 149 -13.06 -0.45 7.90
N ILE A 150 -13.62 -0.07 6.74
CA ILE A 150 -13.22 1.12 5.98
C ILE A 150 -13.66 2.38 6.74
N ALA A 151 -14.88 2.41 7.27
CA ALA A 151 -15.38 3.55 8.05
C ALA A 151 -14.57 3.77 9.35
N ASN A 152 -14.17 2.68 10.02
CA ASN A 152 -13.30 2.71 11.19
C ASN A 152 -11.91 3.24 10.84
N HIS A 153 -11.31 2.75 9.76
CA HIS A 153 -10.02 3.25 9.26
C HIS A 153 -10.10 4.75 8.92
N TRP A 154 -11.19 5.19 8.28
CA TRP A 154 -11.41 6.60 7.97
C TRP A 154 -11.55 7.45 9.24
N THR A 155 -12.30 6.99 10.23
CA THR A 155 -12.43 7.64 11.55
C THR A 155 -11.07 7.79 12.23
N GLN A 156 -10.25 6.74 12.22
CA GLN A 156 -8.89 6.77 12.78
C GLN A 156 -7.99 7.75 12.01
N SER A 157 -8.12 7.81 10.68
CA SER A 157 -7.38 8.75 9.85
C SER A 157 -7.77 10.20 10.16
N LEU A 158 -9.06 10.51 10.21
CA LEU A 158 -9.58 11.84 10.55
C LEU A 158 -9.17 12.28 11.96
N SER A 159 -9.30 11.40 12.95
CA SER A 159 -8.88 11.69 14.32
C SER A 159 -7.39 12.01 14.39
N TRP A 160 -6.54 11.23 13.71
CA TRP A 160 -5.11 11.50 13.63
C TRP A 160 -4.84 12.86 12.98
N LEU A 161 -5.46 13.19 11.84
CA LEU A 161 -5.28 14.45 11.13
C LEU A 161 -5.54 15.69 12.02
N THR A 162 -6.45 15.58 12.99
CA THR A 162 -6.78 16.65 13.95
C THR A 162 -6.00 16.61 15.26
N SER A 163 -5.15 15.61 15.45
CA SER A 163 -4.47 15.35 16.74
C SER A 163 -3.24 16.25 16.96
N GLU A 164 -2.84 16.39 18.24
CA GLU A 164 -1.55 16.99 18.59
C GLU A 164 -0.38 16.20 18.00
N GLU A 165 -0.52 14.88 17.86
CA GLU A 165 0.47 14.00 17.22
C GLU A 165 0.71 14.42 15.77
N ALA A 166 -0.36 14.62 15.00
CA ALA A 166 -0.25 15.10 13.63
C ALA A 166 0.34 16.52 13.56
N THR A 167 0.14 17.36 14.56
CA THR A 167 0.77 18.70 14.61
C THR A 167 2.27 18.60 14.90
N ALA A 168 2.65 17.77 15.89
CA ALA A 168 4.02 17.61 16.35
C ALA A 168 4.91 16.76 15.43
N ALA A 169 4.32 15.89 14.59
CA ALA A 169 5.05 15.03 13.67
C ALA A 169 5.94 15.83 12.72
N ASP A 170 7.17 15.36 12.50
CA ASP A 170 8.01 15.90 11.42
C ASP A 170 7.51 15.45 10.03
N LEU A 171 8.15 15.94 8.96
CA LEU A 171 7.77 15.62 7.58
C LEU A 171 7.87 14.12 7.27
N GLU A 172 8.87 13.42 7.80
CA GLU A 172 9.09 12.00 7.55
C GLU A 172 8.06 11.15 8.29
N GLN A 173 7.76 11.49 9.55
CA GLN A 173 6.73 10.85 10.35
C GLN A 173 5.34 11.05 9.75
N ALA A 174 5.01 12.27 9.32
CA ALA A 174 3.75 12.57 8.66
C ALA A 174 3.61 11.81 7.33
N TYR A 175 4.68 11.73 6.53
CA TYR A 175 4.69 10.96 5.30
C TYR A 175 4.56 9.45 5.55
N ALA A 176 5.25 8.92 6.56
CA ALA A 176 5.09 7.53 6.95
C ALA A 176 3.64 7.23 7.33
N LYS A 177 3.00 8.07 8.16
CA LYS A 177 1.60 7.88 8.51
C LYS A 177 0.67 7.96 7.29
N SER A 178 0.91 8.90 6.37
CA SER A 178 0.07 9.07 5.19
C SER A 178 0.12 7.86 4.25
N ILE A 179 1.32 7.34 3.97
CA ILE A 179 1.47 6.17 3.08
C ILE A 179 0.90 4.90 3.72
N HIS A 180 1.01 4.76 5.04
CA HIS A 180 0.37 3.66 5.77
C HIS A 180 -1.16 3.73 5.67
N ALA A 181 -1.76 4.89 5.96
CA ALA A 181 -3.21 5.07 5.88
C ALA A 181 -3.74 4.81 4.46
N LEU A 182 -3.06 5.31 3.42
CA LEU A 182 -3.42 5.05 2.03
C LEU A 182 -3.36 3.55 1.68
N SER A 183 -2.28 2.89 2.08
CA SER A 183 -2.07 1.47 1.75
C SER A 183 -3.06 0.56 2.47
N GLU A 184 -3.36 0.87 3.73
CA GLU A 184 -4.35 0.16 4.54
C GLU A 184 -5.77 0.36 3.99
N ALA A 185 -6.15 1.60 3.63
CA ALA A 185 -7.44 1.88 3.00
C ALA A 185 -7.64 1.05 1.72
N CYS A 186 -6.67 1.10 0.80
CA CYS A 186 -6.74 0.35 -0.46
C CYS A 186 -6.80 -1.18 -0.22
N ALA A 187 -6.07 -1.69 0.77
CA ALA A 187 -6.12 -3.10 1.12
C ALA A 187 -7.50 -3.53 1.66
N LEU A 188 -8.14 -2.69 2.49
CA LEU A 188 -9.50 -2.92 2.97
C LEU A 188 -10.53 -2.90 1.83
N GLU A 189 -10.42 -1.94 0.91
CA GLU A 189 -11.26 -1.86 -0.28
C GLU A 189 -11.09 -3.09 -1.17
N MET A 190 -9.85 -3.51 -1.42
CA MET A 190 -9.56 -4.74 -2.17
C MET A 190 -10.14 -5.99 -1.52
N CYS A 191 -10.07 -6.07 -0.18
CA CYS A 191 -10.71 -7.14 0.57
C CYS A 191 -12.23 -7.16 0.36
N LYS A 192 -12.89 -5.99 0.36
CA LYS A 192 -14.33 -5.90 0.07
C LYS A 192 -14.66 -6.28 -1.36
N LEU A 193 -13.87 -5.86 -2.36
CA LEU A 193 -14.05 -6.28 -3.76
C LEU A 193 -13.92 -7.80 -3.90
N HIS A 194 -12.88 -8.41 -3.33
CA HIS A 194 -12.75 -9.86 -3.32
C HIS A 194 -13.98 -10.51 -2.66
N LYS A 195 -14.45 -9.99 -1.52
CA LYS A 195 -15.62 -10.57 -0.85
C LYS A 195 -16.91 -10.45 -1.66
N ILE A 196 -17.11 -9.33 -2.35
CA ILE A 196 -18.25 -9.10 -3.25
C ILE A 196 -18.23 -10.13 -4.39
N ALA A 197 -17.07 -10.36 -5.00
CA ALA A 197 -16.94 -11.36 -6.06
C ALA A 197 -17.32 -12.77 -5.59
N GLU A 198 -16.87 -13.19 -4.41
CA GLU A 198 -17.27 -14.48 -3.83
C GLU A 198 -18.80 -14.57 -3.66
N LEU A 199 -19.41 -13.52 -3.12
CA LEU A 199 -20.84 -13.50 -2.82
C LEU A 199 -21.70 -13.48 -4.09
N LEU A 200 -21.28 -12.74 -5.12
CA LEU A 200 -21.93 -12.78 -6.43
C LEU A 200 -21.94 -14.21 -6.98
N LEU A 201 -20.80 -14.91 -6.98
CA LEU A 201 -20.69 -16.25 -7.57
C LEU A 201 -21.55 -17.33 -6.90
N VAL A 202 -21.97 -17.12 -5.64
CA VAL A 202 -22.82 -18.07 -4.90
C VAL A 202 -24.27 -17.60 -4.76
N LYS A 203 -24.59 -16.41 -5.27
CA LYS A 203 -25.93 -15.83 -5.18
C LYS A 203 -26.91 -16.67 -6.03
N PRO A 204 -28.10 -17.03 -5.53
CA PRO A 204 -29.03 -17.89 -6.28
C PRO A 204 -29.82 -17.14 -7.36
N HIS A 205 -29.99 -15.83 -7.21
CA HIS A 205 -30.79 -14.99 -8.11
C HIS A 205 -29.99 -13.76 -8.48
N HIS A 206 -29.80 -13.57 -9.78
CA HIS A 206 -29.00 -12.47 -10.30
C HIS A 206 -29.87 -11.38 -10.90
N SER A 207 -29.53 -10.14 -10.59
CA SER A 207 -29.96 -8.97 -11.35
C SER A 207 -28.70 -8.34 -11.90
N THR A 208 -28.25 -8.82 -13.07
CA THR A 208 -26.94 -8.44 -13.62
C THR A 208 -26.81 -6.94 -13.80
N ALA A 209 -27.88 -6.24 -14.18
CA ALA A 209 -27.88 -4.78 -14.29
C ALA A 209 -27.57 -4.10 -12.95
N ASN A 210 -28.32 -4.43 -11.88
CA ASN A 210 -28.08 -3.87 -10.55
C ASN A 210 -26.70 -4.27 -9.99
N GLU A 211 -26.23 -5.47 -10.31
CA GLU A 211 -24.93 -5.96 -9.86
C GLU A 211 -23.77 -5.25 -10.56
N VAL A 212 -23.89 -4.99 -11.87
CA VAL A 212 -22.94 -4.17 -12.63
C VAL A 212 -22.93 -2.74 -12.08
N ASP A 213 -24.10 -2.10 -11.97
CA ASP A 213 -24.23 -0.74 -11.45
C ASP A 213 -23.65 -0.63 -10.03
N GLY A 214 -23.92 -1.60 -9.18
CA GLY A 214 -23.41 -1.63 -7.82
C GLY A 214 -21.88 -1.75 -7.76
N VAL A 215 -21.28 -2.61 -8.59
CA VAL A 215 -19.82 -2.78 -8.66
C VAL A 215 -19.13 -1.54 -9.24
N VAL A 216 -19.68 -0.94 -10.30
CA VAL A 216 -19.19 0.32 -10.91
C VAL A 216 -19.17 1.42 -9.87
N ASN A 217 -20.33 1.71 -9.28
CA ASN A 217 -20.51 2.79 -8.33
C ASN A 217 -19.61 2.56 -7.10
N LEU A 218 -19.47 1.33 -6.63
CA LEU A 218 -18.58 1.04 -5.50
C LEU A 218 -17.11 1.32 -5.83
N CYS A 219 -16.62 0.92 -7.00
CA CYS A 219 -15.23 1.20 -7.41
C CYS A 219 -14.97 2.71 -7.56
N GLN A 220 -15.95 3.46 -8.10
CA GLN A 220 -15.94 4.92 -8.12
C GLN A 220 -15.83 5.53 -6.70
N GLN A 221 -16.62 5.01 -5.74
CA GLN A 221 -16.57 5.48 -4.36
C GLN A 221 -15.25 5.13 -3.65
N PHE A 222 -14.65 3.98 -3.95
CA PHE A 222 -13.32 3.61 -3.46
C PHE A 222 -12.22 4.53 -4.02
N ASN A 223 -12.22 4.79 -5.32
CA ASN A 223 -11.30 5.75 -5.93
C ASN A 223 -11.45 7.14 -5.31
N GLY A 224 -12.69 7.63 -5.16
CA GLY A 224 -12.96 8.90 -4.48
C GLY A 224 -12.54 8.88 -2.99
N HIS A 225 -12.58 7.73 -2.32
CA HIS A 225 -12.10 7.60 -0.95
C HIS A 225 -10.58 7.73 -0.87
N LEU A 226 -9.83 7.00 -1.71
CA LEU A 226 -8.37 7.06 -1.78
C LEU A 226 -7.87 8.47 -2.15
N GLN A 227 -8.55 9.14 -3.09
CA GLN A 227 -8.24 10.52 -3.46
C GLN A 227 -8.51 11.48 -2.29
N GLY A 228 -9.69 11.41 -1.66
CA GLY A 228 -10.05 12.29 -0.55
C GLY A 228 -9.12 12.13 0.65
N LEU A 229 -8.81 10.88 1.02
CA LEU A 229 -7.79 10.57 2.03
C LEU A 229 -6.45 11.23 1.67
N SER A 230 -6.05 11.14 0.41
CA SER A 230 -4.77 11.69 -0.06
C SER A 230 -4.74 13.21 -0.02
N HIS A 231 -5.82 13.90 -0.43
CA HIS A 231 -5.92 15.36 -0.33
C HIS A 231 -5.76 15.84 1.12
N ARG A 232 -6.43 15.17 2.06
CA ARG A 232 -6.39 15.54 3.49
C ARG A 232 -5.00 15.34 4.10
N PHE A 233 -4.31 14.25 3.78
CA PHE A 233 -2.92 14.05 4.20
C PHE A 233 -1.92 14.96 3.47
N ALA A 234 -2.13 15.25 2.18
CA ALA A 234 -1.31 16.17 1.41
C ALA A 234 -1.34 17.60 1.99
N ALA A 235 -2.49 18.03 2.51
CA ALA A 235 -2.61 19.30 3.23
C ALA A 235 -1.71 19.33 4.49
N VAL A 236 -1.69 18.25 5.27
CA VAL A 236 -0.81 18.12 6.44
C VAL A 236 0.66 18.14 6.04
N LEU A 237 1.05 17.37 5.02
CA LEU A 237 2.42 17.34 4.50
C LEU A 237 2.88 18.72 4.04
N SER A 238 2.05 19.40 3.25
CA SER A 238 2.32 20.76 2.77
C SER A 238 2.49 21.76 3.93
N GLY A 239 1.73 21.59 5.01
CA GLY A 239 1.81 22.43 6.21
C GLY A 239 3.06 22.20 7.07
N LYS A 240 3.84 21.13 6.86
CA LYS A 240 5.05 20.86 7.66
C LYS A 240 6.22 21.77 7.35
N SER A 241 6.35 22.20 6.09
CA SER A 241 7.47 23.02 5.64
C SER A 241 7.18 23.58 4.25
N GLU A 242 7.61 24.82 3.98
CA GLU A 242 7.54 25.42 2.63
C GLU A 242 8.73 25.03 1.73
N THR A 243 9.49 24.01 2.12
CA THR A 243 10.68 23.53 1.40
C THR A 243 10.32 22.72 0.15
N GLU A 244 11.24 22.67 -0.81
CA GLU A 244 11.13 21.78 -1.99
C GLU A 244 11.04 20.30 -1.60
N GLU A 245 11.57 19.92 -0.43
CA GLU A 245 11.45 18.57 0.10
C GLU A 245 10.00 18.21 0.45
N SER A 246 9.26 19.13 1.10
CA SER A 246 7.84 18.98 1.41
C SER A 246 7.00 18.80 0.14
N LYS A 247 7.22 19.66 -0.87
CA LYS A 247 6.55 19.55 -2.17
C LYS A 247 6.88 18.22 -2.86
N GLY A 248 8.13 17.79 -2.80
CA GLY A 248 8.57 16.48 -3.31
C GLY A 248 7.80 15.34 -2.64
N ARG A 249 7.63 15.37 -1.32
CA ARG A 249 6.86 14.35 -0.58
C ARG A 249 5.38 14.32 -0.97
N VAL A 250 4.76 15.48 -1.13
CA VAL A 250 3.38 15.58 -1.59
C VAL A 250 3.24 14.97 -2.99
N SER A 251 4.14 15.32 -3.92
CA SER A 251 4.13 14.77 -5.28
C SER A 251 4.33 13.25 -5.29
N THR A 252 5.25 12.72 -4.49
CA THR A 252 5.44 11.28 -4.35
C THR A 252 4.18 10.64 -3.80
N PHE A 253 3.58 11.22 -2.75
CA PHE A 253 2.39 10.66 -2.13
C PHE A 253 1.20 10.56 -3.11
N PHE A 254 0.96 11.59 -3.93
CA PHE A 254 -0.04 11.50 -4.99
C PHE A 254 0.30 10.46 -6.06
N SER A 255 1.57 10.27 -6.39
CA SER A 255 1.98 9.21 -7.31
C SER A 255 1.69 7.81 -6.74
N GLU A 256 1.90 7.62 -5.44
CA GLU A 256 1.57 6.38 -4.73
C GLU A 256 0.03 6.18 -4.65
N MET A 257 -0.75 7.24 -4.47
CA MET A 257 -2.22 7.20 -4.55
C MET A 257 -2.71 6.75 -5.93
N LEU A 258 -2.12 7.27 -7.00
CA LEU A 258 -2.47 6.85 -8.36
C LEU A 258 -2.18 5.35 -8.57
N SER A 259 -1.09 4.83 -7.99
CA SER A 259 -0.83 3.39 -8.00
C SER A 259 -1.93 2.61 -7.27
N ALA A 260 -2.44 3.12 -6.14
CA ALA A 260 -3.54 2.50 -5.41
C ALA A 260 -4.86 2.47 -6.23
N VAL A 261 -5.20 3.58 -6.86
CA VAL A 261 -6.36 3.69 -7.77
C VAL A 261 -6.25 2.69 -8.93
N GLN A 262 -5.07 2.53 -9.52
CA GLN A 262 -4.85 1.54 -10.58
C GLN A 262 -5.09 0.09 -10.13
N PHE A 263 -4.90 -0.24 -8.84
CA PHE A 263 -5.26 -1.57 -8.33
C PHE A 263 -6.78 -1.76 -8.29
N ILE A 264 -7.54 -0.74 -7.88
CA ILE A 264 -9.02 -0.76 -7.92
C ILE A 264 -9.52 -0.89 -9.36
N GLU A 265 -8.96 -0.14 -10.31
CA GLU A 265 -9.31 -0.25 -11.73
C GLU A 265 -9.03 -1.65 -12.30
N LYS A 266 -7.86 -2.23 -11.99
CA LYS A 266 -7.53 -3.59 -12.39
C LYS A 266 -8.51 -4.58 -11.78
N ALA A 267 -8.84 -4.44 -10.50
CA ALA A 267 -9.79 -5.30 -9.81
C ALA A 267 -11.19 -5.19 -10.43
N TYR A 268 -11.64 -3.99 -10.78
CA TYR A 268 -12.89 -3.76 -11.48
C TYR A 268 -12.97 -4.54 -12.80
N LYS A 269 -11.91 -4.55 -13.61
CA LYS A 269 -11.88 -5.35 -14.85
C LYS A 269 -11.88 -6.86 -14.61
N LEU A 270 -11.49 -7.33 -13.42
CA LEU A 270 -11.60 -8.75 -13.06
C LEU A 270 -13.06 -9.17 -12.80
N PHE A 271 -13.97 -8.23 -12.53
CA PHE A 271 -15.39 -8.54 -12.36
C PHE A 271 -16.11 -8.93 -13.65
N THR A 272 -15.58 -8.62 -14.84
CA THR A 272 -16.25 -8.94 -16.12
C THR A 272 -16.71 -10.40 -16.20
N PRO A 273 -15.83 -11.41 -16.08
CA PRO A 273 -16.27 -12.81 -16.11
C PRO A 273 -17.11 -13.22 -14.89
N ILE A 274 -16.99 -12.53 -13.75
CA ILE A 274 -17.78 -12.82 -12.55
C ILE A 274 -19.24 -12.39 -12.75
N LEU A 275 -19.47 -11.19 -13.28
CA LEU A 275 -20.81 -10.66 -13.56
C LEU A 275 -21.45 -11.37 -14.75
N GLN A 276 -20.65 -11.75 -15.75
CA GLN A 276 -21.12 -12.60 -16.85
C GLN A 276 -21.66 -13.94 -16.34
N MET A 277 -21.03 -14.58 -15.35
CA MET A 277 -21.56 -15.82 -14.77
C MET A 277 -22.97 -15.65 -14.16
N GLY A 278 -23.32 -14.46 -13.67
CA GLY A 278 -24.67 -14.18 -13.15
C GLY A 278 -25.72 -13.99 -14.25
N ALA A 279 -25.30 -13.71 -15.49
CA ALA A 279 -26.20 -13.50 -16.62
C ALA A 279 -26.56 -14.78 -17.39
N VAL A 280 -25.89 -15.89 -17.09
CA VAL A 280 -25.93 -17.16 -17.85
C VAL A 280 -26.65 -18.26 -17.08
#